data_AF-A0A2M7KFG6-F1
#
_entry.id   AF-A0A2M7KFG6-F1
#
_cell.length_a   1.000
_cell.length_b   1.000
_cell.length_c   1.000
_cell.angle_alpha   90.00
_cell.angle_beta   90.00
_cell.angle_gamma   90.00
#
_symmetry.space_group_name_H-M   'P 1'
#
loop_
_entity.id
_entity.type
_entity.pdbx_description
1 polymer ?
#
loop_
_entity_poly.entity_id
_entity_poly.type
_entity_poly.pdbx_seq_one_letter_code
_entity_poly.pdbx_strand_id
1 'polypeptide(L)'
;RIEAALPPTAPAKPLKPRKLLIFELNVGYGGHASIPTASCAFTLMGKRTGAFETVISRDPAVFAPESLKQFDAVFFNNTVGNCFEDPGLRQSLIEFVYGGGGLMGMHGTSVAFTRWTEGAKDDWPEFGCMLGARGANHTDANEPVLLKLEDPTNPMTAAFGGQDFEYRDEFFRFGEPYSRNRVRVLLSMDNERTAKLQEQEAVPKLREDDDYALAWVRNYGRGRVFYSTIAHNPRVFWDAKMLQFYLAAAQFALGDLPAPTVPSAKLTSAIRAQEKLGWRLGIEAYTFHKYTFFEAVDKTAELGLPYMGGLSFQKVSAEIPKNLDPQLTDDELKAIRLKLDSAGVRLLTYYIQDIPGDGPGCKQVFEFGRKLGIETFMSEPAPAALDTVEWFCDQYDIKVALHNHDQKGSPVYWRPENILEVCKGRSKRLGSCGDMGYWMRSGIDPVEAVRTLKDRLLTIQMHDLNELTPDSHDVPWGTGVGKTEAFLKEIYALGIQPVMFGLEYSYDWLDSMPECAESARFFDKVSLELAGENAR
;
A
#
# COMPACT_ATOMS: atom_id res chain seq x y z
N ARG A 1 -13.65 33.59 -3.14
CA ARG A 1 -12.34 33.12 -3.69
C ARG A 1 -12.33 31.61 -3.81
N ILE A 2 -12.38 30.86 -2.71
CA ILE A 2 -12.45 29.38 -2.71
C ILE A 2 -13.52 28.86 -3.69
N GLU A 3 -14.78 29.29 -3.55
CA GLU A 3 -15.88 28.81 -4.41
C GLU A 3 -15.63 28.96 -5.91
N ALA A 4 -14.93 30.02 -6.33
CA ALA A 4 -14.60 30.26 -7.73
C ALA A 4 -13.48 29.35 -8.25
N ALA A 5 -12.67 28.78 -7.35
CA ALA A 5 -11.55 27.90 -7.66
C ALA A 5 -11.91 26.41 -7.48
N LEU A 6 -13.07 26.08 -6.91
CA LEU A 6 -13.46 24.68 -6.67
C LEU A 6 -13.52 23.89 -7.99
N PRO A 7 -12.99 22.66 -8.02
CA PRO A 7 -13.18 21.76 -9.15
C PRO A 7 -14.67 21.53 -9.41
N PRO A 8 -15.11 21.54 -10.68
CA PRO A 8 -16.52 21.32 -11.01
C PRO A 8 -16.95 19.86 -10.78
N THR A 9 -16.02 18.92 -10.90
CA THR A 9 -16.25 17.47 -10.80
C THR A 9 -15.10 16.78 -10.07
N ALA A 10 -15.39 15.66 -9.42
CA ALA A 10 -14.39 14.78 -8.83
C ALA A 10 -13.69 13.92 -9.91
N PRO A 11 -12.39 13.61 -9.77
CA PRO A 11 -11.67 12.72 -10.69
C PRO A 11 -12.17 11.27 -10.65
N ALA A 12 -12.76 10.83 -9.53
CA ALA A 12 -13.39 9.52 -9.43
C ALA A 12 -14.81 9.61 -8.86
N LYS A 13 -15.67 8.66 -9.22
CA LYS A 13 -16.97 8.47 -8.56
C LYS A 13 -16.74 7.77 -7.21
N PRO A 14 -17.28 8.28 -6.09
CA PRO A 14 -17.18 7.59 -4.81
C PRO A 14 -17.78 6.17 -4.88
N LEU A 15 -17.06 5.19 -4.34
CA LEU A 15 -17.50 3.79 -4.31
C LEU A 15 -18.61 3.55 -3.27
N LYS A 16 -18.63 4.39 -2.24
CA LYS A 16 -19.62 4.45 -1.16
C LYS A 16 -19.65 5.88 -0.59
N PRO A 17 -20.65 6.26 0.22
CA PRO A 17 -20.57 7.51 0.99
C PRO A 17 -19.28 7.56 1.80
N ARG A 18 -18.54 8.67 1.69
CA ARG A 18 -17.23 8.85 2.32
C ARG A 18 -17.26 9.90 3.42
N LYS A 19 -16.55 9.64 4.51
CA LYS A 19 -16.32 10.61 5.59
C LYS A 19 -14.83 10.86 5.83
N LEU A 20 -14.43 12.12 5.70
CA LEU A 20 -13.08 12.63 5.97
C LEU A 20 -13.05 13.35 7.32
N LEU A 21 -12.26 12.87 8.26
CA LEU A 21 -11.94 13.62 9.48
C LEU A 21 -10.88 14.67 9.15
N ILE A 22 -11.16 15.95 9.40
CA ILE A 22 -10.16 17.02 9.37
C ILE A 22 -9.78 17.32 10.82
N PHE A 23 -8.56 16.97 11.19
CA PHE A 23 -8.00 17.22 12.51
C PHE A 23 -7.05 18.42 12.44
N GLU A 24 -7.32 19.47 13.21
CA GLU A 24 -6.62 20.76 13.11
C GLU A 24 -6.05 21.28 14.45
N LEU A 25 -5.83 20.38 15.40
CA LEU A 25 -5.20 20.73 16.69
C LEU A 25 -3.74 21.12 16.50
N ASN A 26 -3.33 22.19 17.19
CA ASN A 26 -1.94 22.62 17.32
C ASN A 26 -1.63 22.81 18.81
N VAL A 27 -0.48 22.29 19.28
CA VAL A 27 -0.06 22.33 20.69
C VAL A 27 1.29 23.00 20.79
N GLY A 28 1.38 24.07 21.60
CA GLY A 28 2.62 24.85 21.72
C GLY A 28 2.97 25.66 20.46
N TYR A 29 2.04 25.81 19.52
CA TYR A 29 2.20 26.58 18.28
C TYR A 29 0.87 27.31 17.96
N GLY A 30 0.95 28.54 17.46
CA GLY A 30 -0.22 29.40 17.20
C GLY A 30 -1.10 28.95 16.03
N GLY A 31 -0.64 27.98 15.24
CA GLY A 31 -1.30 27.49 14.04
C GLY A 31 -1.03 28.37 12.83
N HIS A 32 -1.08 27.76 11.64
CA HIS A 32 -0.95 28.46 10.37
C HIS A 32 -2.27 29.15 9.98
N ALA A 33 -2.18 30.34 9.35
CA ALA A 33 -3.36 31.06 8.86
C ALA A 33 -4.12 30.27 7.76
N SER A 34 -3.46 29.30 7.12
CA SER A 34 -4.06 28.42 6.12
C SER A 34 -5.03 27.41 6.70
N ILE A 35 -4.93 27.02 7.98
CA ILE A 35 -5.76 25.97 8.61
C ILE A 35 -7.26 26.19 8.34
N PRO A 36 -7.90 27.30 8.76
CA PRO A 36 -9.32 27.50 8.55
C PRO A 36 -9.69 27.62 7.05
N THR A 37 -8.75 28.08 6.23
CA THR A 37 -8.94 28.21 4.78
C THR A 37 -8.94 26.84 4.09
N ALA A 38 -8.06 25.94 4.50
CA ALA A 38 -7.99 24.55 4.06
C ALA A 38 -9.23 23.78 4.49
N SER A 39 -9.61 23.86 5.78
CA SER A 39 -10.81 23.20 6.30
C SER A 39 -12.06 23.62 5.53
N CYS A 40 -12.22 24.93 5.28
CA CYS A 40 -13.31 25.46 4.45
C CYS A 40 -13.26 24.95 3.01
N ALA A 41 -12.08 24.97 2.37
CA ALA A 41 -11.93 24.49 0.99
C ALA A 41 -12.27 23.02 0.84
N PHE A 42 -11.80 22.15 1.74
CA PHE A 42 -12.13 20.72 1.70
C PHE A 42 -13.61 20.44 1.93
N THR A 43 -14.24 21.11 2.89
CA THR A 43 -15.69 20.99 3.11
C THR A 43 -16.49 21.42 1.88
N LEU A 44 -16.12 22.55 1.26
CA LEU A 44 -16.79 23.03 0.04
C LEU A 44 -16.50 22.14 -1.17
N MET A 45 -15.29 21.61 -1.33
CA MET A 45 -14.93 20.66 -2.39
C MET A 45 -15.75 19.38 -2.29
N GLY A 46 -15.81 18.78 -1.09
CA GLY A 46 -16.62 17.58 -0.84
C GLY A 46 -18.10 17.81 -1.17
N LYS A 47 -18.68 18.92 -0.68
CA LYS A 47 -20.07 19.30 -0.96
C LYS A 47 -20.35 19.57 -2.45
N ARG A 48 -19.46 20.31 -3.12
CA ARG A 48 -19.60 20.71 -4.53
C ARG A 48 -19.59 19.51 -5.47
N THR A 49 -18.73 18.54 -5.17
CA THR A 49 -18.47 17.39 -6.06
C THR A 49 -19.24 16.14 -5.65
N GLY A 50 -19.76 16.10 -4.42
CA GLY A 50 -20.36 14.91 -3.83
C GLY A 50 -19.34 13.83 -3.46
N ALA A 51 -18.04 14.16 -3.45
CA ALA A 51 -16.97 13.18 -3.25
C ALA A 51 -16.93 12.63 -1.82
N PHE A 52 -17.16 13.48 -0.82
CA PHE A 52 -17.08 13.13 0.60
C PHE A 52 -17.76 14.18 1.48
N GLU A 53 -18.09 13.78 2.70
CA GLU A 53 -18.44 14.66 3.81
C GLU A 53 -17.23 14.88 4.71
N THR A 54 -17.17 16.02 5.39
CA THR A 54 -16.10 16.37 6.32
C THR A 54 -16.62 16.51 7.74
N VAL A 55 -15.85 16.03 8.71
CA VAL A 55 -16.01 16.37 10.14
C VAL A 55 -14.74 17.05 10.60
N ILE A 56 -14.85 18.24 11.18
CA ILE A 56 -13.70 18.99 11.69
C ILE A 56 -13.63 18.78 13.21
N SER A 57 -12.46 18.40 13.73
CA SER A 57 -12.23 18.24 15.16
C SER A 57 -10.88 18.81 15.60
N ARG A 58 -10.84 19.25 16.85
CA ARG A 58 -9.61 19.58 17.60
C ARG A 58 -9.46 18.73 18.86
N ASP A 59 -10.44 17.86 19.15
CA ASP A 59 -10.45 17.00 20.32
C ASP A 59 -9.81 15.65 19.98
N PRO A 60 -8.68 15.27 20.62
CA PRO A 60 -8.05 13.96 20.42
C PRO A 60 -8.97 12.77 20.68
N ALA A 61 -10.05 12.91 21.47
CA ALA A 61 -11.01 11.83 21.72
C ALA A 61 -11.63 11.26 20.42
N VAL A 62 -11.58 12.01 19.31
CA VAL A 62 -12.01 11.54 18.00
C VAL A 62 -11.25 10.30 17.50
N PHE A 63 -10.02 10.09 17.99
CA PHE A 63 -9.17 8.93 17.66
C PHE A 63 -9.49 7.68 18.47
N ALA A 64 -10.44 7.72 19.42
CA ALA A 64 -10.90 6.52 20.08
C ALA A 64 -11.54 5.56 19.05
N PRO A 65 -11.35 4.22 19.15
CA PRO A 65 -11.76 3.28 18.11
C PRO A 65 -13.22 3.42 17.64
N GLU A 66 -14.15 3.59 18.59
CA GLU A 66 -15.58 3.72 18.32
C GLU A 66 -15.94 4.99 17.54
N SER A 67 -15.18 6.07 17.75
CA SER A 67 -15.32 7.31 16.97
C SER A 67 -14.62 7.18 15.62
N LEU A 68 -13.38 6.68 15.60
CA LEU A 68 -12.53 6.67 14.42
C LEU A 68 -13.09 5.79 13.29
N LYS A 69 -13.78 4.68 13.63
CA LYS A 69 -14.37 3.75 12.64
C LYS A 69 -15.43 4.36 11.71
N GLN A 70 -15.95 5.55 12.02
CA GLN A 70 -16.93 6.23 11.16
C GLN A 70 -16.28 6.93 9.96
N PHE A 71 -14.95 7.08 9.96
CA PHE A 71 -14.19 7.77 8.94
C PHE A 71 -13.52 6.80 7.98
N ASP A 72 -13.35 7.21 6.73
CA ASP A 72 -12.58 6.47 5.73
C ASP A 72 -11.14 6.99 5.60
N ALA A 73 -10.90 8.24 6.01
CA ALA A 73 -9.59 8.85 6.08
C ALA A 73 -9.52 9.94 7.17
N VAL A 74 -8.29 10.20 7.63
CA VAL A 74 -7.96 11.33 8.52
C VAL A 74 -7.03 12.28 7.79
N PHE A 75 -7.35 13.57 7.82
CA PHE A 75 -6.52 14.66 7.36
C PHE A 75 -6.01 15.47 8.56
N PHE A 76 -4.73 15.33 8.85
CA PHE A 76 -4.01 16.23 9.76
C PHE A 76 -3.74 17.53 9.01
N ASN A 77 -4.60 18.53 9.21
CA ASN A 77 -4.51 19.81 8.53
C ASN A 77 -3.52 20.74 9.26
N ASN A 78 -2.27 20.80 8.77
CA ASN A 78 -1.26 21.72 9.28
C ASN A 78 -1.05 21.63 10.80
N THR A 79 -1.15 20.41 11.35
CA THR A 79 -1.07 20.16 12.80
C THR A 79 0.37 20.19 13.29
N VAL A 80 0.66 21.01 14.29
CA VAL A 80 2.00 21.16 14.87
C VAL A 80 1.99 20.83 16.36
N GLY A 81 3.06 20.20 16.83
CA GLY A 81 3.28 19.93 18.25
C GLY A 81 2.66 18.62 18.73
N ASN A 82 2.82 18.32 20.02
CA ASN A 82 2.38 17.06 20.60
C ASN A 82 0.85 16.99 20.77
N CYS A 83 0.17 16.65 19.68
CA CYS A 83 -1.29 16.73 19.57
C CYS A 83 -2.02 15.83 20.58
N PHE A 84 -1.45 14.68 20.92
CA PHE A 84 -1.93 13.80 21.98
C PHE A 84 -0.87 12.78 22.39
N GLU A 85 -0.90 12.40 23.67
CA GLU A 85 0.08 11.50 24.30
C GLU A 85 -0.48 10.11 24.62
N ASP A 86 -1.80 9.96 24.61
CA ASP A 86 -2.47 8.71 24.96
C ASP A 86 -2.02 7.56 24.02
N PRO A 87 -1.40 6.50 24.55
CA PRO A 87 -0.93 5.37 23.74
C PRO A 87 -2.07 4.63 23.02
N GLY A 88 -3.27 4.58 23.59
CA GLY A 88 -4.44 3.93 22.99
C GLY A 88 -4.94 4.69 21.76
N LEU A 89 -4.97 6.03 21.80
CA LEU A 89 -5.29 6.86 20.63
C LEU A 89 -4.23 6.73 19.53
N ARG A 90 -2.95 6.68 19.90
CA ARG A 90 -1.83 6.46 18.97
C ARG A 90 -1.94 5.10 18.28
N GLN A 91 -2.19 4.04 19.05
CA GLN A 91 -2.41 2.70 18.53
C GLN A 91 -3.62 2.67 17.59
N SER A 92 -4.72 3.30 17.98
CA SER A 92 -5.95 3.37 17.18
C SER A 92 -5.71 4.01 15.81
N LEU A 93 -4.95 5.10 15.75
CA LEU A 93 -4.59 5.75 14.49
C LEU A 93 -3.69 4.87 13.61
N ILE A 94 -2.66 4.25 14.19
CA ILE A 94 -1.76 3.36 13.45
C ILE A 94 -2.54 2.18 12.87
N GLU A 95 -3.37 1.52 13.69
CA GLU A 95 -4.15 0.38 13.24
C GLU A 95 -5.24 0.76 12.23
N PHE A 96 -5.83 1.95 12.37
CA PHE A 96 -6.75 2.49 11.37
C PHE A 96 -6.06 2.62 10.02
N VAL A 97 -4.90 3.29 9.96
CA VAL A 97 -4.16 3.47 8.69
C VAL A 97 -3.68 2.12 8.18
N TYR A 98 -2.97 1.36 9.01
CA TYR A 98 -2.36 0.09 8.59
C TYR A 98 -3.37 -0.94 8.09
N GLY A 99 -4.55 -0.99 8.74
CA GLY A 99 -5.67 -1.84 8.35
C GLY A 99 -6.43 -1.39 7.10
N GLY A 100 -6.14 -0.19 6.57
CA GLY A 100 -6.67 0.27 5.29
C GLY A 100 -7.40 1.60 5.34
N GLY A 101 -7.36 2.37 6.42
CA GLY A 101 -7.81 3.76 6.47
C GLY A 101 -6.85 4.72 5.78
N GLY A 102 -7.35 5.86 5.30
CA GLY A 102 -6.53 6.89 4.65
C GLY A 102 -5.86 7.84 5.65
N LEU A 103 -4.67 8.34 5.31
CA LEU A 103 -4.01 9.43 6.03
C LEU A 103 -3.63 10.53 5.05
N MET A 104 -3.99 11.76 5.35
CA MET A 104 -3.49 12.96 4.68
C MET A 104 -2.74 13.82 5.68
N GLY A 105 -1.61 14.36 5.25
CA GLY A 105 -0.91 15.41 5.97
C GLY A 105 -0.58 16.57 5.04
N MET A 106 -0.55 17.77 5.58
CA MET A 106 -0.07 18.94 4.85
C MET A 106 0.84 19.80 5.72
N HIS A 107 1.95 20.22 5.13
CA HIS A 107 2.87 21.22 5.64
C HIS A 107 3.28 20.94 7.09
N GLY A 108 2.66 21.59 8.09
CA GLY A 108 2.93 21.40 9.51
C GLY A 108 2.84 19.95 10.02
N THR A 109 2.09 19.06 9.36
CA THR A 109 1.91 17.67 9.79
C THR A 109 3.22 16.90 10.03
N SER A 110 4.29 17.21 9.30
CA SER A 110 5.60 16.53 9.48
C SER A 110 6.19 16.73 10.89
N VAL A 111 5.74 17.77 11.61
CA VAL A 111 6.12 18.10 12.99
C VAL A 111 4.96 17.98 13.98
N ALA A 112 3.92 17.21 13.61
CA ALA A 112 3.00 16.66 14.58
C ALA A 112 3.73 15.67 15.51
N PHE A 113 3.35 15.65 16.79
CA PHE A 113 3.98 14.84 17.83
C PHE A 113 5.41 15.27 18.20
N THR A 114 5.73 16.55 17.97
CA THR A 114 6.98 17.19 18.43
C THR A 114 6.75 17.96 19.74
N ARG A 115 7.60 17.74 20.76
CA ARG A 115 7.62 18.53 21.99
C ARG A 115 8.53 19.75 21.84
N TRP A 116 7.97 20.86 21.38
CA TRP A 116 8.72 22.10 21.11
C TRP A 116 9.38 22.70 22.36
N THR A 117 8.68 22.67 23.50
CA THR A 117 9.17 23.19 24.78
C THR A 117 10.33 22.36 25.36
N GLU A 118 10.59 21.17 24.81
CA GLU A 118 11.64 20.24 25.23
C GLU A 118 12.72 20.11 24.15
N GLY A 119 13.04 21.20 23.46
CA GLY A 119 14.09 21.21 22.43
C GLY A 119 13.69 20.50 21.14
N ALA A 120 12.42 20.59 20.74
CA ALA A 120 11.87 20.00 19.52
C ALA A 120 12.04 18.47 19.41
N LYS A 121 11.87 17.76 20.53
CA LYS A 121 11.97 16.30 20.60
C LYS A 121 10.80 15.61 19.87
N ASP A 122 11.09 14.65 18.98
CA ASP A 122 10.07 13.76 18.40
C ASP A 122 9.59 12.76 19.46
N ASP A 123 8.32 12.85 19.84
CA ASP A 123 7.71 12.02 20.88
C ASP A 123 7.11 10.72 20.32
N TRP A 124 6.88 10.66 19.00
CA TRP A 124 6.30 9.48 18.35
C TRP A 124 6.92 9.23 16.96
N PRO A 125 8.12 8.65 16.89
CA PRO A 125 8.83 8.45 15.62
C PRO A 125 8.07 7.63 14.58
N GLU A 126 7.23 6.67 15.01
CA GLU A 126 6.45 5.82 14.10
C GLU A 126 5.44 6.62 13.26
N PHE A 127 4.92 7.74 13.75
CA PHE A 127 4.08 8.64 12.94
C PHE A 127 4.88 9.23 11.77
N GLY A 128 6.16 9.55 11.99
CA GLY A 128 7.08 9.98 10.93
C GLY A 128 7.29 8.91 9.87
N CYS A 129 7.44 7.64 10.29
CA CYS A 129 7.52 6.51 9.36
C CYS A 129 6.22 6.37 8.55
N MET A 130 5.06 6.41 9.21
CA MET A 130 3.75 6.32 8.56
C MET A 130 3.55 7.45 7.53
N LEU A 131 3.92 8.68 7.87
CA LEU A 131 3.82 9.84 6.97
C LEU A 131 4.86 9.79 5.84
N GLY A 132 6.04 9.25 6.13
CA GLY A 132 7.20 9.23 5.24
C GLY A 132 8.14 10.44 5.37
N ALA A 133 8.00 11.28 6.41
CA ALA A 133 8.89 12.42 6.65
C ALA A 133 8.81 12.96 8.08
N ARG A 134 9.87 13.66 8.50
CA ARG A 134 9.95 14.49 9.71
C ARG A 134 10.71 15.79 9.43
N GLY A 135 10.40 16.80 10.23
CA GLY A 135 11.10 18.08 10.23
C GLY A 135 10.36 19.21 9.52
N ALA A 136 10.86 20.42 9.73
CA ALA A 136 10.29 21.67 9.25
C ALA A 136 11.37 22.64 8.74
N ASN A 137 12.53 22.15 8.29
CA ASN A 137 13.57 23.03 7.74
C ASN A 137 13.06 23.69 6.46
N HIS A 138 13.16 25.01 6.37
CA HIS A 138 12.74 25.81 5.23
C HIS A 138 13.57 27.10 5.14
N THR A 139 13.44 27.83 4.05
CA THR A 139 14.17 29.07 3.78
C THR A 139 13.32 30.32 3.98
N ASP A 140 12.14 30.39 3.34
CA ASP A 140 11.23 31.53 3.40
C ASP A 140 9.76 31.08 3.29
N ALA A 141 8.87 31.82 3.96
CA ALA A 141 7.44 31.52 4.02
C ALA A 141 6.69 31.74 2.69
N ASN A 142 7.31 32.38 1.71
CA ASN A 142 6.78 32.69 0.39
C ASN A 142 7.84 32.54 -0.71
N GLU A 143 8.69 31.51 -0.54
CA GLU A 143 9.78 31.16 -1.44
C GLU A 143 9.27 30.88 -2.88
N PRO A 144 9.88 31.45 -3.93
CA PRO A 144 9.66 30.98 -5.30
C PRO A 144 10.45 29.72 -5.59
N VAL A 145 9.76 28.69 -6.07
CA VAL A 145 10.35 27.41 -6.43
C VAL A 145 9.84 26.98 -7.80
N LEU A 146 10.71 26.34 -8.58
CA LEU A 146 10.28 25.59 -9.75
C LEU A 146 9.99 24.13 -9.35
N LEU A 147 8.73 23.73 -9.46
CA LEU A 147 8.27 22.39 -9.11
C LEU A 147 8.41 21.47 -10.32
N LYS A 148 9.17 20.39 -10.13
CA LYS A 148 9.30 19.30 -11.08
C LYS A 148 8.18 18.29 -10.85
N LEU A 149 7.53 17.89 -11.94
CA LEU A 149 6.52 16.84 -11.92
C LEU A 149 7.18 15.46 -12.12
N GLU A 150 7.27 14.67 -11.06
CA GLU A 150 8.07 13.42 -11.05
C GLU A 150 7.32 12.21 -11.62
N ASP A 151 5.98 12.22 -11.56
CA ASP A 151 5.14 11.12 -12.04
C ASP A 151 3.92 11.65 -12.79
N PRO A 152 4.09 12.11 -14.05
CA PRO A 152 3.02 12.76 -14.82
C PRO A 152 1.89 11.82 -15.23
N THR A 153 2.10 10.49 -15.19
CA THR A 153 1.07 9.48 -15.48
C THR A 153 0.25 9.10 -14.24
N ASN A 154 0.62 9.60 -13.05
CA ASN A 154 -0.14 9.33 -11.84
C ASN A 154 -1.50 10.05 -11.92
N PRO A 155 -2.64 9.39 -11.64
CA PRO A 155 -3.94 10.05 -11.63
C PRO A 155 -4.00 11.26 -10.70
N MET A 156 -3.18 11.24 -9.64
CA MET A 156 -3.04 12.33 -8.67
C MET A 156 -2.52 13.63 -9.28
N THR A 157 -1.67 13.57 -10.30
CA THR A 157 -0.96 14.74 -10.84
C THR A 157 -1.60 15.29 -12.11
N ALA A 158 -2.75 14.74 -12.53
CA ALA A 158 -3.45 15.12 -13.74
C ALA A 158 -3.77 16.64 -13.82
N ALA A 159 -3.97 17.30 -12.68
CA ALA A 159 -4.23 18.74 -12.58
C ALA A 159 -3.13 19.62 -13.20
N PHE A 160 -1.90 19.10 -13.32
CA PHE A 160 -0.74 19.83 -13.82
C PHE A 160 -0.46 19.59 -15.31
N GLY A 161 -1.21 18.70 -15.97
CA GLY A 161 -1.12 18.51 -17.43
C GLY A 161 0.26 18.01 -17.92
N GLY A 162 1.02 17.32 -17.07
CA GLY A 162 2.34 16.80 -17.43
C GLY A 162 3.47 17.83 -17.44
N GLN A 163 3.24 19.04 -16.90
CA GLN A 163 4.19 20.15 -16.96
C GLN A 163 4.72 20.53 -15.58
N ASP A 164 6.01 20.85 -15.54
CA ASP A 164 6.62 21.59 -14.43
C ASP A 164 6.03 22.99 -14.33
N PHE A 165 6.06 23.58 -13.13
CA PHE A 165 5.49 24.92 -12.92
C PHE A 165 6.21 25.69 -11.81
N GLU A 166 6.27 27.01 -11.94
CA GLU A 166 6.65 27.87 -10.82
C GLU A 166 5.51 27.90 -9.81
N TYR A 167 5.88 27.80 -8.53
CA TYR A 167 4.95 28.06 -7.45
C TYR A 167 5.65 28.80 -6.32
N ARG A 168 4.86 29.46 -5.50
CA ARG A 168 5.34 30.10 -4.28
C ARG A 168 4.65 29.46 -3.10
N ASP A 169 5.35 29.17 -2.02
CA ASP A 169 4.81 28.84 -0.70
C ASP A 169 5.98 28.75 0.31
N GLU A 170 5.75 28.16 1.49
CA GLU A 170 6.84 27.65 2.32
C GLU A 170 7.06 26.15 2.05
N PHE A 171 8.28 25.77 1.71
CA PHE A 171 8.63 24.39 1.35
C PHE A 171 9.57 23.76 2.38
N PHE A 172 9.05 22.79 3.12
CA PHE A 172 9.83 21.99 4.05
C PHE A 172 10.77 21.03 3.32
N ARG A 173 11.97 20.90 3.88
CA ARG A 173 13.08 20.10 3.38
C ARG A 173 13.42 19.06 4.45
N PHE A 174 12.94 17.84 4.25
CA PHE A 174 12.87 16.83 5.31
C PHE A 174 14.21 16.12 5.55
N GLY A 175 14.42 15.67 6.78
CA GLY A 175 15.45 14.68 7.12
C GLY A 175 14.89 13.25 7.09
N GLU A 176 15.55 12.33 7.77
CA GLU A 176 14.98 11.00 8.06
C GLU A 176 13.58 11.13 8.70
N PRO A 177 12.60 10.26 8.37
CA PRO A 177 12.70 9.07 7.54
C PRO A 177 12.39 9.29 6.04
N TYR A 178 12.44 10.53 5.53
CA TYR A 178 12.20 10.77 4.11
C TYR A 178 13.26 10.08 3.24
N SER A 179 12.80 9.26 2.29
CA SER A 179 13.62 8.62 1.27
C SER A 179 12.77 8.20 0.08
N ARG A 180 13.30 8.35 -1.14
CA ARG A 180 12.69 7.81 -2.37
C ARG A 180 12.57 6.28 -2.37
N ASN A 181 13.24 5.58 -1.46
CA ASN A 181 13.04 4.14 -1.22
C ASN A 181 11.78 3.81 -0.41
N ARG A 182 11.12 4.82 0.18
CA ARG A 182 9.93 4.66 1.02
C ARG A 182 8.67 5.28 0.41
N VAL A 183 8.80 6.32 -0.42
CA VAL A 183 7.67 7.09 -0.95
C VAL A 183 7.68 7.20 -2.47
N ARG A 184 6.49 7.29 -3.07
CA ARG A 184 6.29 7.68 -4.48
C ARG A 184 6.18 9.20 -4.53
N VAL A 185 7.27 9.86 -4.91
CA VAL A 185 7.34 11.32 -5.07
C VAL A 185 6.48 11.73 -6.28
N LEU A 186 5.60 12.70 -6.07
CA LEU A 186 4.74 13.29 -7.10
C LEU A 186 5.28 14.64 -7.57
N LEU A 187 5.74 15.47 -6.63
CA LEU A 187 6.31 16.79 -6.88
C LEU A 187 7.64 16.90 -6.13
N SER A 188 8.66 17.46 -6.77
CA SER A 188 9.95 17.79 -6.17
C SER A 188 10.41 19.18 -6.57
N MET A 189 11.42 19.72 -5.88
CA MET A 189 12.09 20.96 -6.27
C MET A 189 13.08 20.68 -7.41
N ASP A 190 13.03 21.48 -8.47
CA ASP A 190 14.11 21.56 -9.45
C ASP A 190 15.15 22.57 -8.94
N ASN A 191 16.19 22.08 -8.26
CA ASN A 191 17.13 22.93 -7.53
C ASN A 191 17.88 23.90 -8.45
N GLU A 192 18.29 23.44 -9.64
CA GLU A 192 19.04 24.27 -10.58
C GLU A 192 18.16 25.39 -11.15
N ARG A 193 16.94 25.07 -11.61
CA ARG A 193 16.02 26.08 -12.14
C ARG A 193 15.47 26.98 -11.04
N THR A 194 15.34 26.48 -9.82
CA THR A 194 14.96 27.29 -8.65
C THR A 194 16.05 28.29 -8.28
N ALA A 195 17.32 27.88 -8.24
CA ALA A 195 18.44 28.81 -7.99
C ALA A 195 18.46 29.94 -9.02
N LYS A 196 18.29 29.61 -10.31
CA LYS A 196 18.18 30.62 -11.38
C LYS A 196 16.99 31.55 -11.21
N LEU A 197 15.82 31.01 -10.85
CA LEU A 197 14.61 31.80 -10.56
C LEU A 197 14.81 32.75 -9.37
N GLN A 198 15.62 32.35 -8.40
CA GLN A 198 15.95 33.12 -7.20
C GLN A 198 17.15 34.07 -7.39
N GLU A 199 17.75 34.11 -8.58
CA GLU A 199 18.98 34.86 -8.86
C GLU A 199 20.16 34.45 -7.94
N GLN A 200 20.24 33.15 -7.62
CA GLN A 200 21.27 32.54 -6.77
C GLN A 200 22.12 31.55 -7.57
N GLU A 201 23.36 31.31 -7.14
CA GLU A 201 24.22 30.28 -7.74
C GLU A 201 23.70 28.86 -7.47
N ALA A 202 23.17 28.62 -6.27
CA ALA A 202 22.56 27.36 -5.85
C ALA A 202 21.53 27.63 -4.75
N VAL A 203 20.55 26.72 -4.62
CA VAL A 203 19.65 26.72 -3.45
C VAL A 203 20.43 26.28 -2.20
N PRO A 204 20.07 26.75 -0.99
CA PRO A 204 20.72 26.31 0.24
C PRO A 204 20.65 24.78 0.41
N LYS A 205 21.83 24.13 0.49
CA LYS A 205 21.93 22.69 0.68
C LYS A 205 21.55 22.31 2.12
N LEU A 206 20.35 21.74 2.30
CA LEU A 206 19.85 21.27 3.61
C LEU A 206 19.83 19.74 3.73
N ARG A 207 20.15 19.03 2.64
CA ARG A 207 20.32 17.56 2.60
C ARG A 207 21.56 17.20 1.80
N GLU A 208 22.24 16.14 2.19
CA GLU A 208 23.46 15.71 1.50
C GLU A 208 23.25 15.22 0.08
N ASP A 209 22.10 14.59 -0.19
CA ASP A 209 21.69 14.06 -1.50
C ASP A 209 21.03 15.10 -2.41
N ASP A 210 20.87 16.34 -1.92
CA ASP A 210 20.23 17.45 -2.62
C ASP A 210 18.80 17.13 -3.15
N ASP A 211 18.09 16.20 -2.50
CA ASP A 211 16.77 15.74 -2.94
C ASP A 211 15.64 16.30 -2.07
N TYR A 212 14.77 17.15 -2.64
CA TYR A 212 13.67 17.79 -1.92
C TYR A 212 12.31 17.46 -2.54
N ALA A 213 11.66 16.40 -2.04
CA ALA A 213 10.26 16.12 -2.37
C ALA A 213 9.30 17.09 -1.68
N LEU A 214 8.28 17.52 -2.42
CA LEU A 214 7.29 18.51 -2.00
C LEU A 214 5.88 17.90 -1.89
N ALA A 215 5.62 16.78 -2.57
CA ALA A 215 4.44 15.96 -2.35
C ALA A 215 4.70 14.50 -2.72
N TRP A 216 4.09 13.57 -1.99
CA TRP A 216 4.22 12.14 -2.25
C TRP A 216 2.99 11.36 -1.80
N VAL A 217 2.90 10.14 -2.30
CA VAL A 217 2.00 9.10 -1.80
C VAL A 217 2.79 7.87 -1.37
N ARG A 218 2.22 7.09 -0.46
CA ARG A 218 2.73 5.77 -0.12
C ARG A 218 1.59 4.88 0.39
N ASN A 219 1.83 3.58 0.41
CA ASN A 219 1.11 2.70 1.31
C ASN A 219 1.89 2.52 2.62
N TYR A 220 1.16 2.43 3.73
CA TYR A 220 1.67 1.99 5.04
C TYR A 220 0.73 0.88 5.52
N GLY A 221 1.16 -0.38 5.37
CA GLY A 221 0.24 -1.52 5.35
C GLY A 221 -0.70 -1.42 4.14
N ARG A 222 -2.02 -1.43 4.39
CA ARG A 222 -3.07 -1.14 3.40
C ARG A 222 -3.44 0.34 3.32
N GLY A 223 -3.00 1.14 4.28
CA GLY A 223 -3.35 2.54 4.37
C GLY A 223 -2.83 3.35 3.20
N ARG A 224 -3.63 4.29 2.72
CA ARG A 224 -3.28 5.19 1.62
C ARG A 224 -2.87 6.52 2.22
N VAL A 225 -1.58 6.82 2.16
CA VAL A 225 -0.99 7.99 2.80
C VAL A 225 -0.60 9.00 1.74
N PHE A 226 -1.05 10.24 1.91
CA PHE A 226 -0.65 11.39 1.12
C PHE A 226 -0.02 12.45 2.02
N TYR A 227 1.05 13.08 1.54
CA TYR A 227 1.58 14.28 2.15
C TYR A 227 1.97 15.32 1.10
N SER A 228 1.78 16.60 1.42
CA SER A 228 2.37 17.71 0.67
C SER A 228 2.85 18.81 1.60
N THR A 229 4.01 19.40 1.31
CA THR A 229 4.50 20.58 2.04
C THR A 229 3.74 21.85 1.67
N ILE A 230 3.05 21.86 0.52
CA ILE A 230 2.38 23.04 -0.04
C ILE A 230 1.05 23.17 0.70
N ALA A 231 0.96 24.06 1.67
CA ALA A 231 -0.28 24.45 2.35
C ALA A 231 -0.03 25.56 3.40
N HIS A 232 1.14 26.21 3.39
CA HIS A 232 1.49 27.20 4.42
C HIS A 232 0.62 28.45 4.27
N ASN A 233 0.50 28.97 3.05
CA ASN A 233 -0.27 30.18 2.78
C ASN A 233 -1.73 29.89 2.41
N PRO A 234 -2.71 30.71 2.88
CA PRO A 234 -4.13 30.57 2.51
C PRO A 234 -4.40 30.58 1.00
N ARG A 235 -3.56 31.26 0.22
CA ARG A 235 -3.71 31.38 -1.24
C ARG A 235 -3.62 30.05 -2.00
N VAL A 236 -2.99 29.03 -1.40
CA VAL A 236 -2.95 27.67 -1.95
C VAL A 236 -4.35 27.15 -2.20
N PHE A 237 -5.31 27.45 -1.31
CA PHE A 237 -6.69 27.01 -1.43
C PHE A 237 -7.59 27.97 -2.21
N TRP A 238 -6.99 28.95 -2.91
CA TRP A 238 -7.67 29.78 -3.91
C TRP A 238 -7.20 29.46 -5.33
N ASP A 239 -6.22 28.57 -5.48
CA ASP A 239 -5.69 28.11 -6.76
C ASP A 239 -6.49 26.89 -7.24
N ALA A 240 -7.08 26.99 -8.43
CA ALA A 240 -7.93 25.94 -8.99
C ALA A 240 -7.18 24.63 -9.28
N LYS A 241 -5.91 24.71 -9.73
CA LYS A 241 -5.09 23.53 -9.99
C LYS A 241 -4.72 22.84 -8.70
N MET A 242 -4.38 23.60 -7.66
CA MET A 242 -4.07 23.02 -6.35
C MET A 242 -5.30 22.39 -5.69
N LEU A 243 -6.47 23.01 -5.79
CA LEU A 243 -7.70 22.38 -5.29
C LEU A 243 -8.05 21.10 -6.05
N GLN A 244 -7.79 21.03 -7.37
CA GLN A 244 -7.95 19.79 -8.13
C GLN A 244 -6.95 18.70 -7.67
N PHE A 245 -5.69 19.08 -7.41
CA PHE A 245 -4.68 18.18 -6.86
C PHE A 245 -5.08 17.62 -5.48
N TYR A 246 -5.56 18.46 -4.57
CA TYR A 246 -5.99 18.02 -3.25
C TYR A 246 -7.30 17.24 -3.25
N LEU A 247 -8.20 17.50 -4.20
CA LEU A 247 -9.39 16.67 -4.38
C LEU A 247 -9.00 15.25 -4.82
N ALA A 248 -8.06 15.11 -5.77
CA ALA A 248 -7.51 13.81 -6.14
C ALA A 248 -6.85 13.13 -4.91
N ALA A 249 -6.09 13.88 -4.12
CA ALA A 249 -5.46 13.37 -2.89
C ALA A 249 -6.45 12.89 -1.85
N ALA A 250 -7.55 13.62 -1.65
CA ALA A 250 -8.63 13.19 -0.77
C ALA A 250 -9.25 11.89 -1.27
N GLN A 251 -9.56 11.78 -2.56
CA GLN A 251 -10.16 10.56 -3.12
C GLN A 251 -9.20 9.38 -3.11
N PHE A 252 -7.89 9.60 -3.26
CA PHE A 252 -6.89 8.56 -3.06
C PHE A 252 -6.88 8.07 -1.60
N ALA A 253 -6.77 8.97 -0.63
CA ALA A 253 -6.78 8.59 0.79
C ALA A 253 -8.07 7.85 1.18
N LEU A 254 -9.22 8.34 0.72
CA LEU A 254 -10.54 7.72 0.92
C LEU A 254 -10.68 6.37 0.20
N GLY A 255 -9.89 6.11 -0.85
CA GLY A 255 -9.89 4.85 -1.60
C GLY A 255 -10.86 4.81 -2.78
N ASP A 256 -11.24 5.96 -3.32
CA ASP A 256 -12.07 6.07 -4.53
C ASP A 256 -11.24 6.26 -5.81
N LEU A 257 -10.04 6.84 -5.69
CA LEU A 257 -9.10 7.03 -6.80
C LEU A 257 -7.90 6.09 -6.63
N PRO A 258 -7.83 4.97 -7.37
CA PRO A 258 -6.65 4.10 -7.38
C PRO A 258 -5.44 4.86 -7.93
N ALA A 259 -4.30 4.74 -7.26
CA ALA A 259 -3.02 5.28 -7.73
C ALA A 259 -1.86 4.37 -7.29
N PRO A 260 -0.83 4.18 -8.14
CA PRO A 260 0.34 3.41 -7.77
C PRO A 260 1.16 4.11 -6.67
N THR A 261 1.76 3.32 -5.79
CA THR A 261 2.55 3.82 -4.66
C THR A 261 3.91 3.14 -4.51
N VAL A 262 4.37 2.34 -5.49
CA VAL A 262 5.70 1.73 -5.40
C VAL A 262 6.71 2.87 -5.27
N PRO A 263 7.66 2.82 -4.30
CA PRO A 263 8.57 3.93 -4.05
C PRO A 263 9.34 4.36 -5.30
N SER A 264 9.59 5.66 -5.45
CA SER A 264 10.20 6.23 -6.66
C SER A 264 11.55 5.61 -7.03
N ALA A 265 12.36 5.23 -6.04
CA ALA A 265 13.66 4.59 -6.27
C ALA A 265 13.55 3.15 -6.79
N LYS A 266 12.38 2.50 -6.63
CA LYS A 266 12.13 1.12 -7.09
C LYS A 266 11.45 1.06 -8.47
N LEU A 267 11.26 2.20 -9.13
CA LEU A 267 10.54 2.25 -10.41
C LEU A 267 11.44 1.88 -11.58
N THR A 268 11.25 0.68 -12.09
CA THR A 268 11.77 0.24 -13.39
C THR A 268 10.69 0.36 -14.46
N SER A 269 11.06 0.20 -15.73
CA SER A 269 10.10 0.08 -16.83
C SER A 269 9.16 -1.11 -16.64
N ALA A 270 9.66 -2.23 -16.11
CA ALA A 270 8.87 -3.41 -15.81
C ALA A 270 7.86 -3.17 -14.69
N ILE A 271 8.26 -2.52 -13.59
CA ILE A 271 7.32 -2.15 -12.52
C ILE A 271 6.23 -1.21 -13.04
N ARG A 272 6.55 -0.24 -13.89
CA ARG A 272 5.53 0.63 -14.52
C ARG A 272 4.59 -0.15 -15.43
N ALA A 273 5.10 -1.14 -16.16
CA ALA A 273 4.27 -2.04 -16.96
C ALA A 273 3.33 -2.87 -16.08
N GLN A 274 3.83 -3.44 -14.98
CA GLN A 274 3.03 -4.15 -14.00
C GLN A 274 1.94 -3.26 -13.37
N GLU A 275 2.28 -2.02 -12.97
CA GLU A 275 1.30 -1.03 -12.47
C GLU A 275 0.18 -0.78 -13.48
N LYS A 276 0.51 -0.65 -14.78
CA LYS A 276 -0.47 -0.47 -15.86
C LYS A 276 -1.39 -1.70 -16.03
N LEU A 277 -0.85 -2.90 -15.83
CA LEU A 277 -1.61 -4.15 -15.90
C LEU A 277 -2.43 -4.42 -14.62
N GLY A 278 -2.15 -3.70 -13.53
CA GLY A 278 -2.67 -4.00 -12.19
C GLY A 278 -2.05 -5.25 -11.58
N TRP A 279 -0.85 -5.63 -12.04
CA TRP A 279 -0.13 -6.82 -11.63
C TRP A 279 0.84 -6.52 -10.49
N ARG A 280 1.00 -7.49 -9.58
CA ARG A 280 1.82 -7.39 -8.38
C ARG A 280 2.64 -8.66 -8.19
N LEU A 281 3.93 -8.61 -8.46
CA LEU A 281 4.86 -9.72 -8.21
C LEU A 281 5.42 -9.62 -6.79
N GLY A 282 5.35 -10.72 -6.05
CA GLY A 282 5.95 -10.82 -4.72
C GLY A 282 6.41 -12.22 -4.38
N ILE A 283 7.24 -12.36 -3.36
CA ILE A 283 7.67 -13.67 -2.85
C ILE A 283 6.55 -14.30 -2.04
N GLU A 284 6.25 -15.57 -2.29
CA GLU A 284 5.52 -16.36 -1.30
C GLU A 284 6.46 -16.84 -0.21
N ALA A 285 6.09 -16.63 1.05
CA ALA A 285 6.99 -16.82 2.19
C ALA A 285 7.52 -18.26 2.30
N TYR A 286 6.81 -19.25 1.73
CA TYR A 286 7.26 -20.63 1.74
C TYR A 286 8.60 -20.83 0.99
N THR A 287 8.90 -20.02 -0.03
CA THR A 287 10.20 -20.00 -0.72
C THR A 287 11.37 -19.86 0.25
N PHE A 288 11.21 -19.07 1.30
CA PHE A 288 12.26 -18.81 2.31
C PHE A 288 11.89 -19.35 3.70
N HIS A 289 11.05 -20.38 3.80
CA HIS A 289 10.60 -20.92 5.10
C HIS A 289 11.73 -21.48 5.97
N LYS A 290 12.91 -21.76 5.40
CA LYS A 290 14.12 -22.15 6.15
C LYS A 290 14.79 -20.99 6.88
N TYR A 291 14.43 -19.75 6.53
CA TYR A 291 14.85 -18.53 7.17
C TYR A 291 13.75 -17.97 8.07
N THR A 292 14.13 -17.07 8.97
CA THR A 292 13.16 -16.23 9.69
C THR A 292 12.42 -15.30 8.74
N PHE A 293 11.26 -14.80 9.16
CA PHE A 293 10.48 -13.82 8.40
C PHE A 293 11.32 -12.56 8.13
N PHE A 294 12.10 -12.07 9.11
CA PHE A 294 12.93 -10.88 8.92
C PHE A 294 14.01 -11.07 7.84
N GLU A 295 14.63 -12.23 7.79
CA GLU A 295 15.58 -12.59 6.71
C GLU A 295 14.87 -12.75 5.36
N ALA A 296 13.64 -13.30 5.36
CA ALA A 296 12.82 -13.37 4.15
C ALA A 296 12.42 -11.98 3.62
N VAL A 297 12.15 -11.00 4.49
CA VAL A 297 11.95 -9.59 4.10
C VAL A 297 13.21 -9.05 3.42
N ASP A 298 14.39 -9.28 3.99
CA ASP A 298 15.66 -8.79 3.41
C ASP A 298 15.94 -9.41 2.05
N LYS A 299 15.77 -10.74 1.91
CA LYS A 299 15.91 -11.45 0.64
C LYS A 299 14.93 -10.96 -0.42
N THR A 300 13.68 -10.69 -0.03
CA THR A 300 12.68 -10.08 -0.93
C THR A 300 13.14 -8.71 -1.42
N ALA A 301 13.68 -7.89 -0.52
CA ALA A 301 14.19 -6.57 -0.86
C ALA A 301 15.43 -6.65 -1.77
N GLU A 302 16.32 -7.61 -1.54
CA GLU A 302 17.51 -7.89 -2.36
C GLU A 302 17.15 -8.30 -3.79
N LEU A 303 16.04 -9.04 -3.97
CA LEU A 303 15.47 -9.35 -5.30
C LEU A 303 14.82 -8.13 -5.98
N GLY A 304 14.75 -6.98 -5.30
CA GLY A 304 14.10 -5.77 -5.82
C GLY A 304 12.57 -5.84 -5.80
N LEU A 305 11.98 -6.84 -5.14
CA LEU A 305 10.53 -7.05 -5.14
C LEU A 305 9.84 -6.17 -4.07
N PRO A 306 8.76 -5.46 -4.42
CA PRO A 306 8.07 -4.58 -3.48
C PRO A 306 7.03 -5.30 -2.60
N TYR A 307 6.73 -6.57 -2.89
CA TYR A 307 5.64 -7.33 -2.26
C TYR A 307 6.12 -8.70 -1.77
N MET A 308 5.44 -9.22 -0.75
CA MET A 308 5.59 -10.60 -0.29
C MET A 308 4.31 -11.13 0.38
N GLY A 309 4.25 -12.45 0.56
CA GLY A 309 3.32 -13.15 1.43
C GLY A 309 3.92 -13.44 2.80
N GLY A 310 3.07 -13.88 3.75
CA GLY A 310 3.48 -14.33 5.07
C GLY A 310 3.05 -15.77 5.34
N LEU A 311 3.66 -16.41 6.34
CA LEU A 311 3.48 -17.83 6.61
C LEU A 311 3.32 -18.10 8.11
N SER A 312 2.20 -18.73 8.51
CA SER A 312 1.81 -18.85 9.92
C SER A 312 2.74 -19.66 10.81
N PHE A 313 3.62 -20.48 10.24
CA PHE A 313 4.58 -21.30 10.98
C PHE A 313 6.03 -20.84 10.81
N GLN A 314 6.28 -19.72 10.13
CA GLN A 314 7.61 -19.14 10.02
C GLN A 314 7.96 -18.36 11.29
N LYS A 315 9.19 -18.52 11.80
CA LYS A 315 9.69 -17.74 12.94
C LYS A 315 9.89 -16.28 12.55
N VAL A 316 9.53 -15.33 13.42
CA VAL A 316 9.62 -13.89 13.10
C VAL A 316 11.09 -13.45 12.96
N SER A 317 11.90 -13.64 14.01
CA SER A 317 13.33 -13.35 14.01
C SER A 317 14.03 -14.11 15.16
N ALA A 318 15.34 -13.90 15.33
CA ALA A 318 16.07 -14.40 16.50
C ALA A 318 15.59 -13.75 17.82
N GLU A 319 15.26 -12.45 17.77
CA GLU A 319 14.77 -11.65 18.90
C GLU A 319 13.29 -11.92 19.21
N ILE A 320 12.51 -12.31 18.21
CA ILE A 320 11.10 -12.72 18.34
C ILE A 320 10.99 -14.19 17.90
N PRO A 321 11.38 -15.16 18.75
CA PRO A 321 11.41 -16.60 18.39
C PRO A 321 10.02 -17.26 18.36
N LYS A 322 8.97 -16.47 18.16
CA LYS A 322 7.59 -16.91 17.96
C LYS A 322 7.30 -17.10 16.48
N ASN A 323 6.25 -17.84 16.18
CA ASN A 323 5.76 -17.91 14.81
C ASN A 323 5.08 -16.59 14.45
N LEU A 324 5.03 -16.25 13.16
CA LEU A 324 4.24 -15.15 12.64
C LEU A 324 2.75 -15.52 12.69
N ASP A 325 2.14 -15.54 13.87
CA ASP A 325 0.78 -16.03 14.09
C ASP A 325 -0.07 -15.10 15.01
N PRO A 326 -1.38 -15.37 15.19
CA PRO A 326 -2.26 -14.53 16.00
C PRO A 326 -1.94 -14.43 17.50
N GLN A 327 -0.87 -15.06 18.00
CA GLN A 327 -0.41 -14.96 19.39
C GLN A 327 0.63 -13.85 19.60
N LEU A 328 1.05 -13.17 18.53
CA LEU A 328 1.96 -12.03 18.63
C LEU A 328 1.30 -10.84 19.36
N THR A 329 2.11 -10.16 20.16
CA THR A 329 1.74 -8.93 20.87
C THR A 329 1.77 -7.72 19.93
N ASP A 330 1.14 -6.61 20.33
CA ASP A 330 1.15 -5.38 19.53
C ASP A 330 2.56 -4.80 19.32
N ASP A 331 3.47 -4.96 20.29
CA ASP A 331 4.87 -4.55 20.16
C ASP A 331 5.64 -5.41 19.15
N GLU A 332 5.37 -6.72 19.10
CA GLU A 332 5.97 -7.63 18.11
C GLU A 332 5.43 -7.33 16.70
N LEU A 333 4.13 -7.06 16.58
CA LEU A 333 3.52 -6.62 15.31
C LEU A 333 4.07 -5.27 14.84
N LYS A 334 4.35 -4.35 15.77
CA LYS A 334 5.05 -3.11 15.47
C LYS A 334 6.46 -3.35 14.94
N ALA A 335 7.23 -4.27 15.55
CA ALA A 335 8.56 -4.61 15.05
C ALA A 335 8.52 -5.18 13.62
N ILE A 336 7.56 -6.06 13.33
CA ILE A 336 7.30 -6.59 11.98
C ILE A 336 6.97 -5.46 11.00
N ARG A 337 6.05 -4.56 11.37
CA ARG A 337 5.68 -3.40 10.57
C ARG A 337 6.87 -2.52 10.22
N LEU A 338 7.72 -2.21 11.21
CA LEU A 338 8.90 -1.38 11.02
C LEU A 338 9.97 -2.06 10.16
N LYS A 339 10.09 -3.38 10.25
CA LYS A 339 10.98 -4.18 9.37
C LYS A 339 10.51 -4.13 7.91
N LEU A 340 9.22 -4.33 7.66
CA LEU A 340 8.64 -4.23 6.31
C LEU A 340 8.80 -2.81 5.74
N ASP A 341 8.50 -1.80 6.54
CA ASP A 341 8.64 -0.39 6.15
C ASP A 341 10.09 0.01 5.85
N SER A 342 11.07 -0.45 6.63
CA SER A 342 12.48 -0.15 6.38
C SER A 342 13.03 -0.83 5.12
N ALA A 343 12.55 -2.02 4.78
CA ALA A 343 12.87 -2.72 3.54
C ALA A 343 12.10 -2.18 2.32
N GLY A 344 11.06 -1.38 2.54
CA GLY A 344 10.14 -0.94 1.49
C GLY A 344 9.41 -2.11 0.85
N VAL A 345 9.04 -3.12 1.65
CA VAL A 345 8.30 -4.32 1.24
C VAL A 345 6.91 -4.29 1.89
N ARG A 346 5.87 -4.66 1.14
CA ARG A 346 4.50 -4.79 1.66
C ARG A 346 4.07 -6.25 1.71
N LEU A 347 3.44 -6.62 2.81
CA LEU A 347 2.82 -7.93 2.98
C LEU A 347 1.41 -7.92 2.37
N LEU A 348 1.17 -8.68 1.31
CA LEU A 348 -0.11 -8.72 0.59
C LEU A 348 -0.95 -9.95 0.93
N THR A 349 -0.31 -11.11 0.94
CA THR A 349 -0.96 -12.41 1.23
C THR A 349 -0.45 -12.99 2.55
N TYR A 350 -1.20 -13.91 3.14
CA TYR A 350 -0.74 -14.66 4.31
C TYR A 350 -1.35 -16.05 4.33
N TYR A 351 -0.49 -17.06 4.39
CA TYR A 351 -0.88 -18.45 4.50
C TYR A 351 -1.18 -18.84 5.95
N ILE A 352 -2.37 -19.39 6.16
CA ILE A 352 -2.78 -20.06 7.39
C ILE A 352 -3.65 -21.26 7.04
N GLN A 353 -3.22 -22.46 7.43
CA GLN A 353 -3.86 -23.71 7.00
C GLN A 353 -5.37 -23.73 7.28
N ASP A 354 -5.77 -23.44 8.52
CA ASP A 354 -7.16 -23.54 8.95
C ASP A 354 -7.58 -22.24 9.64
N ILE A 355 -8.70 -21.67 9.17
CA ILE A 355 -9.39 -20.57 9.84
C ILE A 355 -10.52 -21.21 10.66
N PRO A 356 -10.53 -21.04 11.99
CA PRO A 356 -11.57 -21.63 12.82
C PRO A 356 -12.98 -21.20 12.38
N GLY A 357 -13.91 -22.15 12.35
CA GLY A 357 -15.30 -21.92 11.98
C GLY A 357 -16.16 -21.27 13.07
N ASP A 358 -15.65 -21.14 14.30
CA ASP A 358 -16.30 -20.44 15.39
C ASP A 358 -16.03 -18.92 15.33
N GLY A 359 -17.03 -18.13 15.76
CA GLY A 359 -16.94 -16.66 15.72
C GLY A 359 -15.71 -16.08 16.43
N PRO A 360 -15.37 -16.49 17.67
CA PRO A 360 -14.18 -16.03 18.38
C PRO A 360 -12.86 -16.33 17.64
N GLY A 361 -12.65 -17.57 17.21
CA GLY A 361 -11.43 -17.97 16.50
C GLY A 361 -11.28 -17.27 15.15
N CYS A 362 -12.37 -17.19 14.38
CA CYS A 362 -12.37 -16.47 13.11
C CYS A 362 -12.04 -14.98 13.31
N LYS A 363 -12.67 -14.33 14.32
CA LYS A 363 -12.38 -12.93 14.67
C LYS A 363 -10.90 -12.72 14.99
N GLN A 364 -10.29 -13.61 15.76
CA GLN A 364 -8.88 -13.49 16.14
C GLN A 364 -7.97 -13.51 14.89
N VAL A 365 -8.23 -14.42 13.95
CA VAL A 365 -7.45 -14.52 12.70
C VAL A 365 -7.62 -13.27 11.82
N PHE A 366 -8.86 -12.82 11.60
CA PHE A 366 -9.11 -11.65 10.76
C PHE A 366 -8.59 -10.35 11.37
N GLU A 367 -8.69 -10.20 12.69
CA GLU A 367 -8.08 -9.07 13.41
C GLU A 367 -6.56 -9.07 13.28
N PHE A 368 -5.93 -10.24 13.39
CA PHE A 368 -4.50 -10.38 13.14
C PHE A 368 -4.13 -10.00 11.69
N GLY A 369 -4.88 -10.48 10.69
CA GLY A 369 -4.67 -10.08 9.28
C GLY A 369 -4.80 -8.57 9.07
N ARG A 370 -5.80 -7.94 9.70
CA ARG A 370 -5.98 -6.47 9.68
C ARG A 370 -4.79 -5.74 10.27
N LYS A 371 -4.28 -6.19 11.43
CA LYS A 371 -3.11 -5.60 12.09
C LYS A 371 -1.79 -5.84 11.33
N LEU A 372 -1.70 -6.90 10.52
CA LEU A 372 -0.61 -7.16 9.59
C LEU A 372 -0.74 -6.43 8.24
N GLY A 373 -1.92 -5.88 7.94
CA GLY A 373 -2.15 -5.12 6.71
C GLY A 373 -2.18 -5.99 5.45
N ILE A 374 -2.62 -7.25 5.57
CA ILE A 374 -2.76 -8.15 4.42
C ILE A 374 -4.08 -7.89 3.68
N GLU A 375 -4.11 -8.21 2.39
CA GLU A 375 -5.32 -8.13 1.57
C GLU A 375 -6.02 -9.49 1.43
N THR A 376 -5.30 -10.60 1.58
CA THR A 376 -5.83 -11.95 1.32
C THR A 376 -5.18 -13.01 2.20
N PHE A 377 -6.01 -13.83 2.83
CA PHE A 377 -5.57 -15.10 3.42
C PHE A 377 -5.53 -16.19 2.34
N MET A 378 -4.53 -17.06 2.40
CA MET A 378 -4.52 -18.36 1.72
C MET A 378 -4.80 -19.43 2.77
N SER A 379 -5.88 -20.19 2.60
CA SER A 379 -6.36 -21.10 3.65
C SER A 379 -7.22 -22.23 3.11
N GLU A 380 -7.44 -23.27 3.92
CA GLU A 380 -8.26 -24.43 3.60
C GLU A 380 -9.26 -24.74 4.73
N PRO A 381 -10.13 -23.78 5.07
CA PRO A 381 -11.12 -24.00 6.12
C PRO A 381 -12.05 -25.16 5.76
N ALA A 382 -12.58 -25.86 6.75
CA ALA A 382 -13.62 -26.85 6.50
C ALA A 382 -14.85 -26.22 5.81
N PRO A 383 -15.56 -26.93 4.90
CA PRO A 383 -16.73 -26.35 4.21
C PRO A 383 -17.81 -25.78 5.15
N ALA A 384 -17.97 -26.38 6.33
CA ALA A 384 -18.92 -25.93 7.35
C ALA A 384 -18.53 -24.58 7.99
N ALA A 385 -17.26 -24.16 7.88
CA ALA A 385 -16.78 -22.87 8.38
C ALA A 385 -17.00 -21.72 7.38
N LEU A 386 -17.31 -22.01 6.12
CA LEU A 386 -17.31 -20.99 5.05
C LEU A 386 -18.33 -19.87 5.27
N ASP A 387 -19.48 -20.14 5.89
CA ASP A 387 -20.47 -19.10 6.20
C ASP A 387 -19.92 -18.08 7.21
N THR A 388 -19.24 -18.56 8.27
CA THR A 388 -18.57 -17.69 9.24
C THR A 388 -17.45 -16.92 8.58
N VAL A 389 -16.58 -17.61 7.84
CA VAL A 389 -15.43 -17.00 7.15
C VAL A 389 -15.87 -15.93 6.16
N GLU A 390 -16.90 -16.19 5.35
CA GLU A 390 -17.47 -15.22 4.41
C GLU A 390 -17.96 -13.95 5.11
N TRP A 391 -18.67 -14.09 6.23
CA TRP A 391 -19.12 -12.94 7.00
C TRP A 391 -17.93 -12.07 7.46
N PHE A 392 -16.86 -12.70 7.96
CA PHE A 392 -15.65 -11.98 8.38
C PHE A 392 -14.89 -11.36 7.22
N CYS A 393 -14.85 -12.01 6.05
CA CYS A 393 -14.29 -11.39 4.83
C CYS A 393 -14.93 -10.04 4.54
N ASP A 394 -16.27 -9.96 4.63
CA ASP A 394 -17.01 -8.73 4.36
C ASP A 394 -16.84 -7.69 5.48
N GLN A 395 -16.75 -8.09 6.75
CA GLN A 395 -16.55 -7.15 7.87
C GLN A 395 -15.15 -6.51 7.86
N TYR A 396 -14.13 -7.28 7.50
CA TYR A 396 -12.73 -6.84 7.57
C TYR A 396 -12.19 -6.31 6.23
N ASP A 397 -12.96 -6.47 5.16
CA ASP A 397 -12.50 -6.23 3.79
C ASP A 397 -11.18 -6.96 3.50
N ILE A 398 -11.11 -8.24 3.89
CA ILE A 398 -9.99 -9.15 3.64
C ILE A 398 -10.55 -10.35 2.89
N LYS A 399 -9.86 -10.79 1.84
CA LYS A 399 -10.28 -11.95 1.05
C LYS A 399 -9.79 -13.25 1.67
N VAL A 400 -10.45 -14.35 1.35
CA VAL A 400 -9.95 -15.71 1.60
C VAL A 400 -9.87 -16.44 0.27
N ALA A 401 -8.65 -16.81 -0.09
CA ALA A 401 -8.31 -17.60 -1.25
C ALA A 401 -8.13 -19.06 -0.81
N LEU A 402 -9.07 -19.91 -1.18
CA LEU A 402 -9.08 -21.34 -0.91
C LEU A 402 -7.92 -21.99 -1.64
N HIS A 403 -6.98 -22.53 -0.88
CA HIS A 403 -5.73 -23.07 -1.38
C HIS A 403 -5.87 -24.54 -1.83
N ASN A 404 -5.14 -24.90 -2.89
CA ASN A 404 -5.15 -26.26 -3.44
C ASN A 404 -3.81 -26.97 -3.21
N HIS A 405 -3.81 -28.04 -2.43
CA HIS A 405 -2.80 -29.09 -2.49
C HIS A 405 -3.26 -30.23 -3.41
N ASP A 406 -2.54 -31.36 -3.36
CA ASP A 406 -3.00 -32.61 -3.94
C ASP A 406 -4.36 -33.08 -3.36
N GLN A 407 -4.96 -34.10 -3.98
CA GLN A 407 -6.25 -34.64 -3.56
C GLN A 407 -6.26 -35.14 -2.10
N LYS A 408 -5.10 -35.51 -1.54
CA LYS A 408 -5.00 -36.01 -0.17
C LYS A 408 -4.93 -34.86 0.84
N GLY A 409 -4.17 -33.82 0.54
CA GLY A 409 -4.02 -32.61 1.36
C GLY A 409 -5.27 -31.74 1.33
N SER A 410 -5.87 -31.57 0.14
CA SER A 410 -7.02 -30.69 -0.09
C SER A 410 -8.17 -31.40 -0.79
N PRO A 411 -8.77 -32.46 -0.19
CA PRO A 411 -9.79 -33.28 -0.86
C PRO A 411 -11.00 -32.48 -1.36
N VAL A 412 -11.28 -31.33 -0.73
CA VAL A 412 -12.35 -30.42 -1.15
C VAL A 412 -11.88 -29.45 -2.24
N TYR A 413 -10.67 -28.91 -2.17
CA TYR A 413 -10.24 -27.74 -2.95
C TYR A 413 -9.22 -28.03 -4.05
N TRP A 414 -8.72 -29.27 -4.19
CA TRP A 414 -7.66 -29.63 -5.13
C TRP A 414 -7.95 -29.38 -6.62
N ARG A 415 -9.23 -29.17 -6.99
CA ARG A 415 -9.65 -28.86 -8.37
C ARG A 415 -10.33 -27.50 -8.49
N PRO A 416 -10.10 -26.77 -9.60
CA PRO A 416 -10.79 -25.52 -9.91
C PRO A 416 -12.33 -25.60 -9.81
N GLU A 417 -12.93 -26.67 -10.36
CA GLU A 417 -14.39 -26.84 -10.38
C GLU A 417 -14.96 -27.00 -8.97
N ASN A 418 -14.23 -27.68 -8.09
CA ASN A 418 -14.66 -27.86 -6.71
C ASN A 418 -14.67 -26.52 -5.96
N ILE A 419 -13.66 -25.68 -6.18
CA ILE A 419 -13.61 -24.33 -5.59
C ILE A 419 -14.78 -23.48 -6.09
N LEU A 420 -15.13 -23.55 -7.37
CA LEU A 420 -16.31 -22.85 -7.90
C LEU A 420 -17.60 -23.31 -7.24
N GLU A 421 -17.77 -24.62 -7.02
CA GLU A 421 -18.99 -25.15 -6.40
C GLU A 421 -19.14 -24.67 -4.95
N VAL A 422 -18.06 -24.67 -4.15
CA VAL A 422 -18.13 -24.16 -2.77
C VAL A 422 -18.33 -22.64 -2.71
N CYS A 423 -17.89 -21.90 -3.74
CA CYS A 423 -18.05 -20.45 -3.84
C CYS A 423 -19.38 -20.01 -4.47
N LYS A 424 -20.23 -20.96 -4.90
CA LYS A 424 -21.49 -20.67 -5.58
C LYS A 424 -22.45 -19.91 -4.66
N GLY A 425 -22.90 -18.74 -5.11
CA GLY A 425 -23.79 -17.87 -4.34
C GLY A 425 -23.12 -17.06 -3.22
N ARG A 426 -21.81 -17.21 -3.01
CA ARG A 426 -21.04 -16.50 -1.98
C ARG A 426 -20.40 -15.20 -2.49
N SER A 427 -20.06 -14.31 -1.55
CA SER A 427 -19.28 -13.09 -1.72
C SER A 427 -18.07 -13.31 -2.63
N LYS A 428 -17.75 -12.29 -3.45
CA LYS A 428 -16.56 -12.28 -4.32
C LYS A 428 -15.24 -12.18 -3.53
N ARG A 429 -15.30 -12.01 -2.20
CA ARG A 429 -14.13 -12.08 -1.32
C ARG A 429 -13.70 -13.51 -0.99
N LEU A 430 -14.51 -14.52 -1.34
CA LEU A 430 -14.11 -15.93 -1.28
C LEU A 430 -13.83 -16.45 -2.71
N GLY A 431 -12.70 -17.13 -2.88
CA GLY A 431 -12.29 -17.63 -4.19
C GLY A 431 -11.10 -18.58 -4.07
N SER A 432 -10.27 -18.70 -5.09
CA SER A 432 -9.13 -19.62 -5.18
C SER A 432 -7.81 -18.91 -4.94
N CYS A 433 -6.93 -19.56 -4.18
CA CYS A 433 -5.49 -19.44 -4.36
C CYS A 433 -5.09 -20.53 -5.35
N GLY A 434 -4.71 -20.14 -6.57
CA GLY A 434 -4.31 -21.10 -7.58
C GLY A 434 -2.85 -21.48 -7.40
N ASP A 435 -2.57 -22.65 -6.83
CA ASP A 435 -1.23 -23.22 -6.80
C ASP A 435 -0.98 -24.02 -8.08
N MET A 436 -0.10 -23.47 -8.93
CA MET A 436 0.24 -24.06 -10.22
C MET A 436 1.01 -25.37 -10.08
N GLY A 437 1.85 -25.50 -9.05
CA GLY A 437 2.66 -26.69 -8.79
C GLY A 437 1.76 -27.91 -8.52
N TYR A 438 0.79 -27.76 -7.62
CA TYR A 438 -0.17 -28.82 -7.30
C TYR A 438 -1.12 -29.14 -8.45
N TRP A 439 -1.56 -28.14 -9.22
CA TRP A 439 -2.35 -28.40 -10.43
C TRP A 439 -1.57 -29.28 -11.41
N MET A 440 -0.35 -28.90 -11.74
CA MET A 440 0.49 -29.65 -12.68
C MET A 440 0.76 -31.10 -12.21
N ARG A 441 1.14 -31.28 -10.93
CA ARG A 441 1.35 -32.63 -10.35
C ARG A 441 0.08 -33.47 -10.31
N SER A 442 -1.08 -32.83 -10.28
CA SER A 442 -2.39 -33.49 -10.33
C SER A 442 -2.94 -33.69 -11.76
N GLY A 443 -2.15 -33.36 -12.79
CA GLY A 443 -2.56 -33.47 -14.20
C GLY A 443 -3.58 -32.42 -14.64
N ILE A 444 -3.68 -31.30 -13.92
CA ILE A 444 -4.55 -30.17 -14.24
C ILE A 444 -3.71 -29.15 -15.01
N ASP A 445 -4.18 -28.74 -16.19
CA ASP A 445 -3.53 -27.70 -16.98
C ASP A 445 -3.75 -26.31 -16.32
N PRO A 446 -2.70 -25.59 -15.92
CA PRO A 446 -2.86 -24.27 -15.30
C PRO A 446 -3.61 -23.26 -16.16
N VAL A 447 -3.49 -23.32 -17.50
CA VAL A 447 -4.20 -22.40 -18.41
C VAL A 447 -5.70 -22.66 -18.39
N GLU A 448 -6.11 -23.93 -18.39
CA GLU A 448 -7.52 -24.31 -18.28
C GLU A 448 -8.07 -24.01 -16.88
N ALA A 449 -7.27 -24.19 -15.83
CA ALA A 449 -7.66 -23.83 -14.47
C ALA A 449 -8.03 -22.34 -14.34
N VAL A 450 -7.24 -21.44 -14.96
CA VAL A 450 -7.54 -20.00 -15.00
C VAL A 450 -8.83 -19.73 -15.79
N ARG A 451 -9.03 -20.39 -16.94
CA ARG A 451 -10.26 -20.26 -17.75
C ARG A 451 -11.50 -20.69 -16.99
N THR A 452 -11.37 -21.70 -16.13
CA THR A 452 -12.43 -22.15 -15.23
C THR A 452 -12.68 -21.11 -14.14
N LEU A 453 -11.64 -20.69 -13.41
CA LEU A 453 -11.78 -19.85 -12.21
C LEU A 453 -12.16 -18.40 -12.51
N LYS A 454 -11.63 -17.79 -13.58
CA LYS A 454 -11.89 -16.39 -13.97
C LYS A 454 -11.71 -15.43 -12.79
N ASP A 455 -12.76 -14.67 -12.48
CA ASP A 455 -12.80 -13.68 -11.39
C ASP A 455 -12.81 -14.28 -9.98
N ARG A 456 -12.87 -15.62 -9.86
CA ARG A 456 -12.65 -16.33 -8.59
C ARG A 456 -11.18 -16.62 -8.32
N LEU A 457 -10.25 -16.39 -9.25
CA LEU A 457 -8.82 -16.48 -8.96
C LEU A 457 -8.36 -15.23 -8.20
N LEU A 458 -8.24 -15.33 -6.88
CA LEU A 458 -7.97 -14.18 -6.01
C LEU A 458 -6.48 -13.92 -5.80
N THR A 459 -5.67 -14.97 -5.78
CA THR A 459 -4.20 -14.93 -5.71
C THR A 459 -3.63 -16.21 -6.30
N ILE A 460 -2.33 -16.25 -6.56
CA ILE A 460 -1.68 -17.35 -7.28
C ILE A 460 -0.35 -17.69 -6.59
N GLN A 461 -0.09 -18.97 -6.35
CA GLN A 461 1.25 -19.50 -6.12
C GLN A 461 1.77 -20.03 -7.45
N MET A 462 2.70 -19.28 -8.02
CA MET A 462 3.28 -19.57 -9.32
C MET A 462 4.51 -20.45 -9.19
N HIS A 463 4.51 -21.51 -9.98
CA HIS A 463 5.58 -22.48 -10.13
C HIS A 463 5.84 -22.73 -11.61
N ASP A 464 7.03 -23.21 -11.92
CA ASP A 464 7.31 -23.92 -13.17
C ASP A 464 8.10 -25.18 -12.82
N LEU A 465 7.78 -26.30 -13.47
CA LEU A 465 8.29 -27.62 -13.08
C LEU A 465 9.19 -28.19 -14.17
N ASN A 466 10.21 -28.95 -13.78
CA ASN A 466 11.09 -29.64 -14.75
C ASN A 466 10.33 -30.71 -15.57
N GLU A 467 9.33 -31.37 -14.97
CA GLU A 467 8.51 -32.40 -15.61
C GLU A 467 7.11 -32.51 -14.95
N LEU A 468 6.17 -33.22 -15.59
CA LEU A 468 4.81 -33.44 -15.09
C LEU A 468 4.69 -34.78 -14.36
N THR A 469 5.47 -34.96 -13.30
CA THR A 469 5.43 -36.15 -12.44
C THR A 469 5.17 -35.74 -10.98
N PRO A 470 4.70 -36.65 -10.12
CA PRO A 470 4.59 -36.36 -8.69
C PRO A 470 5.91 -35.95 -8.04
N ASP A 471 7.05 -36.42 -8.57
CA ASP A 471 8.41 -36.21 -8.04
C ASP A 471 9.13 -35.00 -8.66
N SER A 472 8.46 -34.21 -9.50
CA SER A 472 9.06 -33.04 -10.15
C SER A 472 9.56 -32.01 -9.14
N HIS A 473 10.36 -31.06 -9.59
CA HIS A 473 10.82 -29.95 -8.76
C HIS A 473 10.72 -28.63 -9.52
N ASP A 474 10.78 -27.54 -8.77
CA ASP A 474 10.70 -26.21 -9.35
C ASP A 474 11.97 -25.89 -10.14
N VAL A 475 11.75 -25.16 -11.24
CA VAL A 475 12.77 -24.59 -12.12
C VAL A 475 12.41 -23.14 -12.42
N PRO A 476 13.36 -22.29 -12.85
CA PRO A 476 13.06 -20.91 -13.18
C PRO A 476 11.90 -20.77 -14.16
N TRP A 477 11.03 -19.80 -13.94
CA TRP A 477 9.84 -19.62 -14.78
C TRP A 477 10.19 -19.42 -16.26
N GLY A 478 9.47 -20.15 -17.13
CA GLY A 478 9.69 -20.15 -18.57
C GLY A 478 10.71 -21.18 -19.05
N THR A 479 11.34 -21.94 -18.13
CA THR A 479 12.29 -23.00 -18.46
C THR A 479 11.71 -24.40 -18.31
N GLY A 480 10.58 -24.53 -17.61
CA GLY A 480 9.94 -25.80 -17.33
C GLY A 480 8.81 -26.15 -18.30
N VAL A 481 8.03 -27.16 -17.92
CA VAL A 481 6.90 -27.68 -18.69
C VAL A 481 5.55 -27.05 -18.30
N GLY A 482 5.54 -26.07 -17.39
CA GLY A 482 4.34 -25.51 -16.77
C GLY A 482 3.58 -24.46 -17.56
N LYS A 483 4.00 -24.16 -18.80
CA LYS A 483 3.34 -23.21 -19.72
C LYS A 483 3.18 -21.81 -19.12
N THR A 484 4.13 -21.38 -18.29
CA THR A 484 4.06 -20.15 -17.49
C THR A 484 3.77 -18.89 -18.31
N GLU A 485 4.35 -18.77 -19.52
CA GLU A 485 4.06 -17.63 -20.41
C GLU A 485 2.60 -17.63 -20.91
N ALA A 486 2.09 -18.80 -21.32
CA ALA A 486 0.73 -18.95 -21.81
C ALA A 486 -0.28 -18.68 -20.68
N PHE A 487 0.04 -19.09 -19.45
CA PHE A 487 -0.74 -18.80 -18.26
C PHE A 487 -0.86 -17.29 -18.00
N LEU A 488 0.25 -16.55 -18.00
CA LEU A 488 0.25 -15.09 -17.83
C LEU A 488 -0.54 -14.38 -18.95
N LYS A 489 -0.39 -14.82 -20.20
CA LYS A 489 -1.14 -14.30 -21.35
C LYS A 489 -2.64 -14.55 -21.22
N GLU A 490 -3.05 -15.72 -20.72
CA GLU A 490 -4.47 -16.04 -20.49
C GLU A 490 -5.06 -15.19 -19.36
N ILE A 491 -4.35 -14.99 -18.27
CA ILE A 491 -4.75 -14.08 -17.18
C ILE A 491 -4.98 -12.67 -17.71
N TYR A 492 -4.05 -12.17 -18.54
CA TYR A 492 -4.19 -10.87 -19.20
C TYR A 492 -5.41 -10.81 -20.12
N ALA A 493 -5.60 -11.82 -20.98
CA ALA A 493 -6.73 -11.88 -21.90
C ALA A 493 -8.10 -11.91 -21.19
N LEU A 494 -8.16 -12.53 -20.01
CA LEU A 494 -9.36 -12.59 -19.17
C LEU A 494 -9.53 -11.35 -18.27
N GLY A 495 -8.57 -10.43 -18.24
CA GLY A 495 -8.59 -9.23 -17.40
C GLY A 495 -8.53 -9.53 -15.90
N ILE A 496 -7.91 -10.65 -15.51
CA ILE A 496 -7.82 -11.07 -14.12
C ILE A 496 -6.66 -10.32 -13.45
N GLN A 497 -6.92 -9.77 -12.27
CA GLN A 497 -5.95 -9.03 -11.46
C GLN A 497 -5.86 -9.70 -10.07
N PRO A 498 -5.07 -10.77 -9.95
CA PRO A 498 -4.87 -11.43 -8.65
C PRO A 498 -4.23 -10.44 -7.66
N VAL A 499 -4.43 -10.70 -6.37
CA VAL A 499 -3.82 -9.88 -5.32
C VAL A 499 -2.31 -9.93 -5.41
N MET A 500 -1.75 -11.09 -5.68
CA MET A 500 -0.34 -11.27 -5.95
C MET A 500 -0.13 -12.40 -6.95
N PHE A 501 0.84 -12.23 -7.83
CA PHE A 501 1.54 -13.35 -8.46
C PHE A 501 2.65 -13.73 -7.48
N GLY A 502 2.36 -14.75 -6.68
CA GLY A 502 3.24 -15.22 -5.62
C GLY A 502 4.32 -16.13 -6.18
N LEU A 503 5.58 -15.72 -6.06
CA LEU A 503 6.72 -16.54 -6.42
C LEU A 503 6.99 -17.54 -5.29
N GLU A 504 6.53 -18.77 -5.51
CA GLU A 504 6.87 -19.90 -4.67
C GLU A 504 7.89 -20.78 -5.39
N TYR A 505 9.12 -20.81 -4.88
CA TYR A 505 10.20 -21.62 -5.43
C TYR A 505 10.58 -22.74 -4.45
N SER A 506 10.00 -23.90 -4.69
CA SER A 506 10.01 -25.07 -3.84
C SER A 506 11.17 -26.04 -4.10
N TYR A 507 12.35 -25.50 -4.37
CA TYR A 507 13.58 -26.25 -4.63
C TYR A 507 14.81 -25.46 -4.16
N ASP A 508 15.89 -26.17 -3.82
CA ASP A 508 17.16 -25.59 -3.35
C ASP A 508 17.02 -24.48 -2.28
N TRP A 509 16.26 -24.77 -1.22
CA TRP A 509 15.74 -23.80 -0.24
C TRP A 509 16.72 -22.82 0.39
N LEU A 510 18.01 -23.17 0.45
CA LEU A 510 19.04 -22.33 1.07
C LEU A 510 19.79 -21.47 0.05
N ASP A 511 19.71 -21.82 -1.23
CA ASP A 511 20.52 -21.20 -2.29
C ASP A 511 19.68 -20.76 -3.50
N SER A 512 18.33 -20.80 -3.42
CA SER A 512 17.38 -20.50 -4.52
C SER A 512 17.26 -19.04 -4.98
N MET A 513 18.08 -18.12 -4.46
CA MET A 513 18.04 -16.69 -4.82
C MET A 513 18.30 -16.45 -6.33
N PRO A 514 19.28 -17.10 -6.99
CA PRO A 514 19.51 -16.93 -8.42
C PRO A 514 18.30 -17.32 -9.27
N GLU A 515 17.64 -18.43 -8.96
CA GLU A 515 16.48 -18.96 -9.68
C GLU A 515 15.23 -18.11 -9.44
N CYS A 516 15.06 -17.59 -8.22
CA CYS A 516 14.03 -16.59 -7.92
C CYS A 516 14.24 -15.33 -8.78
N ALA A 517 15.49 -14.85 -8.91
CA ALA A 517 15.81 -13.69 -9.72
C ALA A 517 15.58 -13.95 -11.22
N GLU A 518 15.83 -15.15 -11.73
CA GLU A 518 15.47 -15.55 -13.10
C GLU A 518 13.97 -15.53 -13.34
N SER A 519 13.19 -16.08 -12.40
CA SER A 519 11.73 -16.09 -12.46
C SER A 519 11.14 -14.68 -12.45
N ALA A 520 11.68 -13.79 -11.61
CA ALA A 520 11.29 -12.38 -11.59
C ALA A 520 11.61 -11.67 -12.93
N ARG A 521 12.80 -11.91 -13.51
CA ARG A 521 13.16 -11.37 -14.83
C ARG A 521 12.25 -11.88 -15.95
N PHE A 522 11.83 -13.14 -15.89
CA PHE A 522 10.86 -13.69 -16.82
C PHE A 522 9.51 -12.95 -16.72
N PHE A 523 9.00 -12.74 -15.50
CA PHE A 523 7.75 -12.00 -15.28
C PHE A 523 7.85 -10.54 -15.76
N ASP A 524 8.97 -9.87 -15.51
CA ASP A 524 9.25 -8.52 -16.01
C ASP A 524 9.18 -8.43 -17.54
N LYS A 525 9.81 -9.40 -18.23
CA LYS A 525 9.79 -9.47 -19.70
C LYS A 525 8.36 -9.61 -20.23
N VAL A 526 7.58 -10.55 -19.69
CA VAL A 526 6.18 -10.77 -20.13
C VAL A 526 5.31 -9.55 -19.83
N SER A 527 5.51 -8.90 -18.67
CA SER A 527 4.78 -7.67 -18.31
C SER A 527 5.06 -6.53 -19.28
N LEU A 528 6.33 -6.33 -19.68
CA LEU A 528 6.73 -5.32 -20.67
C LEU A 528 6.10 -5.56 -22.03
N GLU A 529 6.08 -6.82 -22.50
CA GLU A 529 5.45 -7.21 -23.76
C GLU A 529 3.96 -6.87 -23.75
N LEU A 530 3.22 -7.33 -22.74
CA LEU A 530 1.77 -7.13 -22.64
C LEU A 530 1.37 -5.66 -22.43
N ALA A 531 2.11 -4.90 -21.63
CA ALA A 531 1.84 -3.49 -21.43
C ALA A 531 2.08 -2.64 -22.69
N GLY A 532 3.00 -3.09 -23.56
CA GLY A 532 3.36 -2.47 -24.84
C GLY A 532 2.35 -2.74 -25.97
N GLU A 533 1.64 -3.87 -25.95
CA GLU A 533 0.56 -4.16 -26.91
C GLU A 533 -0.58 -3.14 -26.82
N ASN A 534 -0.78 -2.52 -25.65
CA ASN A 534 -1.73 -1.42 -25.41
C ASN A 534 -1.25 -0.04 -25.93
N ALA A 535 -0.14 0.03 -26.68
CA ALA A 535 0.37 1.27 -27.28
C ALA A 535 0.20 1.31 -28.82
N ARG A 536 -0.51 0.35 -29.41
CA ARG A 536 -0.84 0.32 -30.85
C ARG A 536 -2.31 0.58 -31.11
#